data_AF-A0A1B6BWZ2-F1
#
_entry.id   AF-A0A1B6BWZ2-F1
#
_cell.length_a   1.000
_cell.length_b   1.000
_cell.length_c   1.000
_cell.angle_alpha   90.00
_cell.angle_beta   90.00
_cell.angle_gamma   90.00
#
_symmetry.space_group_name_H-M   'P 1'
#
loop_
_entity.id
_entity.type
_entity.pdbx_description
1 polymer ?
#
loop_
_entity_poly.entity_id
_entity_poly.type
_entity_poly.pdbx_seq_one_letter_code
_entity_poly.pdbx_strand_id
1 'polypeptide(L)'
;STLFKIMFTTLNLSLRVGSGLLDHQFIFLIMNQENLLTSINLSLLRKDIKQINFQEPKFNAKSHDKIRSGKVKFFKIWGYITPHDGGRDVFINKNILRKRGYKHLVMHQEVKFFSKVTPKGEVATEIQIMNPNPLQMDDGTRRIKCFKCKSYGTHVAANCPS
;
A
#
# COMPACT_ATOMS: atom_id res chain seq x y z
N SER A 1 -0.99 11.78 -33.74
CA SER A 1 -1.53 12.00 -35.10
C SER A 1 -2.62 11.00 -35.47
N THR A 2 -2.48 9.69 -35.16
CA THR A 2 -3.43 8.66 -35.61
C THR A 2 -4.59 8.37 -34.63
N LEU A 3 -4.39 8.48 -33.31
CA LEU A 3 -5.47 8.28 -32.31
C LEU A 3 -6.51 9.42 -32.29
N PHE A 4 -6.10 10.63 -32.68
CA PHE A 4 -6.97 11.81 -32.67
C PHE A 4 -7.99 11.78 -33.83
N LYS A 5 -7.66 11.13 -34.96
CA LYS A 5 -8.57 10.95 -36.09
C LYS A 5 -9.63 9.88 -35.83
N ILE A 6 -9.33 8.86 -35.03
CA ILE A 6 -10.25 7.74 -34.74
C ILE A 6 -11.40 8.17 -33.82
N MET A 7 -11.16 9.15 -32.95
CA MET A 7 -12.23 9.77 -32.15
C MET A 7 -13.18 10.65 -32.97
N PHE A 8 -12.71 11.22 -34.09
CA PHE A 8 -13.46 12.16 -34.90
C PHE A 8 -14.39 11.48 -35.94
N THR A 9 -14.14 10.22 -36.28
CA THR A 9 -14.93 9.49 -37.31
C THR A 9 -16.06 8.63 -36.75
N THR A 10 -16.09 8.39 -35.43
CA THR A 10 -17.11 7.52 -34.79
C THR A 10 -18.31 8.29 -34.23
N LEU A 11 -18.20 9.62 -34.13
CA LEU A 11 -19.27 10.52 -33.72
C LEU A 11 -19.51 11.45 -34.90
N ASN A 12 -20.59 11.24 -35.64
CA ASN A 12 -21.02 12.08 -36.78
C ASN A 12 -21.41 13.48 -36.28
N LEU A 13 -20.44 14.27 -35.80
CA LEU A 13 -20.65 15.56 -35.17
C LEU A 13 -19.73 16.57 -35.84
N SER A 14 -20.30 17.30 -36.80
CA SER A 14 -19.61 18.42 -37.44
C SER A 14 -19.59 19.61 -36.48
N LEU A 15 -18.56 19.70 -35.63
CA LEU A 15 -18.32 20.88 -34.79
C LEU A 15 -17.08 21.60 -35.27
N ARG A 16 -17.29 22.77 -35.88
CA ARG A 16 -16.24 23.78 -36.09
C ARG A 16 -15.70 24.19 -34.73
N VAL A 17 -14.39 24.04 -34.55
CA VAL A 17 -13.68 24.54 -33.36
C VAL A 17 -13.57 26.06 -33.47
N GLY A 18 -14.44 26.77 -32.75
CA GLY A 18 -14.33 28.19 -32.49
C GLY A 18 -13.76 28.42 -31.09
N SER A 19 -12.74 29.27 -31.00
CA SER A 19 -12.11 29.73 -29.77
C SER A 19 -13.10 30.46 -28.84
N GLY A 20 -13.20 30.03 -27.58
CA GLY A 20 -13.87 30.82 -26.54
C GLY A 20 -14.42 29.98 -25.39
N LEU A 21 -14.27 30.50 -24.18
CA LEU A 21 -14.74 29.96 -22.90
C LEU A 21 -16.10 29.22 -22.96
N LEU A 22 -16.11 28.03 -22.35
CA LEU A 22 -17.25 27.36 -21.68
C LEU A 22 -18.64 27.85 -22.09
N ASP A 23 -19.07 27.39 -23.26
CA ASP A 23 -20.42 27.58 -23.76
C ASP A 23 -21.45 26.84 -22.88
N HIS A 24 -22.57 27.49 -22.57
CA HIS A 24 -23.63 26.96 -21.70
C HIS A 24 -24.25 25.67 -22.26
N GLN A 25 -24.17 25.47 -23.60
CA GLN A 25 -24.56 24.22 -24.27
C GLN A 25 -23.62 23.05 -23.93
N PHE A 26 -22.35 23.31 -23.61
CA PHE A 26 -21.38 22.28 -23.23
C PHE A 26 -21.61 21.75 -21.81
N ILE A 27 -22.04 22.61 -20.89
CA ILE A 27 -22.44 22.23 -19.53
C ILE A 27 -23.73 21.40 -19.56
N PHE A 28 -24.68 21.71 -20.46
CA PHE A 28 -25.90 20.94 -20.65
C PHE A 28 -25.62 19.52 -21.19
N LEU A 29 -24.56 19.35 -21.99
CA LEU A 29 -24.14 18.03 -22.49
C LEU A 29 -23.56 17.12 -21.39
N ILE A 30 -22.81 17.71 -20.44
CA ILE A 30 -22.23 16.97 -19.31
C ILE A 30 -23.28 16.73 -18.20
N MET A 31 -24.26 17.62 -18.04
CA MET A 31 -25.33 17.52 -17.04
C MET A 31 -26.65 16.93 -17.56
N ASN A 32 -26.63 16.20 -18.68
CA ASN A 32 -27.79 15.44 -19.13
C ASN A 32 -27.99 14.21 -18.22
N GLN A 33 -29.22 13.99 -17.72
CA GLN A 33 -29.55 12.93 -16.75
C GLN A 33 -29.20 11.52 -17.25
N GLU A 34 -29.16 11.30 -18.56
CA GLU A 34 -28.72 10.04 -19.15
C GLU A 34 -27.22 9.77 -18.95
N ASN A 35 -26.35 10.79 -18.87
CA ASN A 35 -24.91 10.59 -18.58
C ASN A 35 -24.66 10.33 -17.08
N LEU A 36 -25.52 10.87 -16.21
CA LEU A 36 -25.51 10.54 -14.79
C LEU A 36 -26.00 9.11 -14.56
N LEU A 37 -27.09 8.70 -15.23
CA LEU A 37 -27.59 7.32 -15.17
C LEU A 37 -26.63 6.32 -15.81
N THR A 38 -25.88 6.70 -16.85
CA THR A 38 -24.87 5.81 -17.46
C THR A 38 -23.63 5.68 -16.58
N SER A 39 -23.18 6.75 -15.92
CA SER A 39 -22.07 6.69 -14.94
C SER A 39 -22.46 6.00 -13.62
N ILE A 40 -23.71 6.17 -13.17
CA ILE A 40 -24.31 5.41 -12.06
C ILE A 40 -24.50 3.94 -12.45
N ASN A 41 -24.95 3.62 -13.67
CA ASN A 41 -25.05 2.23 -14.14
C ASN A 41 -23.67 1.60 -14.35
N LEU A 42 -22.65 2.34 -14.79
CA LEU A 42 -21.26 1.85 -14.81
C LEU A 42 -20.69 1.58 -13.41
N SER A 43 -21.26 2.19 -12.37
CA SER A 43 -20.89 1.94 -10.96
C SER A 43 -21.78 0.91 -10.25
N LEU A 44 -23.02 0.68 -10.71
CA LEU A 44 -23.98 -0.28 -10.11
C LEU A 44 -24.15 -1.60 -10.90
N LEU A 45 -23.74 -1.68 -12.18
CA LEU A 45 -23.62 -2.93 -12.94
C LEU A 45 -22.23 -3.58 -12.86
N ARG A 46 -21.48 -3.38 -11.79
CA ARG A 46 -20.56 -4.43 -11.31
C ARG A 46 -21.33 -5.35 -10.37
N LYS A 47 -22.20 -6.16 -10.98
CA LYS A 47 -22.71 -7.38 -10.38
C LYS A 47 -21.54 -8.29 -10.02
N ASP A 48 -21.68 -8.87 -8.84
CA ASP A 48 -20.88 -9.94 -8.25
C ASP A 48 -19.38 -9.69 -8.15
N ILE A 49 -18.96 -9.32 -6.94
CA ILE A 49 -17.63 -9.67 -6.40
C ILE A 49 -17.58 -11.19 -6.23
N LYS A 50 -17.67 -11.92 -7.33
CA LYS A 50 -17.38 -13.35 -7.47
C LYS A 50 -16.70 -13.46 -8.83
N GLN A 51 -15.39 -13.68 -8.81
CA GLN A 51 -14.49 -13.76 -9.97
C GLN A 51 -13.90 -12.43 -10.46
N ILE A 52 -13.41 -11.57 -9.55
CA ILE A 52 -12.03 -11.15 -9.81
C ILE A 52 -11.25 -12.43 -9.61
N ASN A 53 -10.85 -13.07 -10.70
CA ASN A 53 -9.82 -14.08 -10.63
C ASN A 53 -8.54 -13.31 -10.28
N PHE A 54 -8.39 -12.94 -9.00
CA PHE A 54 -7.09 -12.94 -8.38
C PHE A 54 -6.65 -14.38 -8.54
N GLN A 55 -6.00 -14.67 -9.67
CA GLN A 55 -5.02 -15.73 -9.65
C GLN A 55 -4.16 -15.34 -8.47
N GLU A 56 -4.33 -16.06 -7.36
CA GLU A 56 -3.34 -16.12 -6.31
C GLU A 56 -2.02 -16.16 -7.08
N PRO A 57 -1.17 -15.13 -6.98
CA PRO A 57 0.00 -15.02 -7.84
C PRO A 57 0.71 -16.34 -7.66
N LYS A 58 0.75 -17.19 -8.70
CA LYS A 58 1.13 -18.61 -8.61
C LYS A 58 2.48 -18.68 -7.92
N PHE A 59 2.41 -18.79 -6.60
CA PHE A 59 3.55 -18.70 -5.73
C PHE A 59 3.90 -20.15 -5.56
N ASN A 60 4.94 -20.57 -6.29
CA ASN A 60 5.48 -21.90 -6.15
C ASN A 60 5.62 -22.19 -4.64
N ALA A 61 4.75 -23.07 -4.16
CA ALA A 61 4.41 -23.24 -2.76
C ALA A 61 5.57 -23.93 -2.04
N LYS A 62 6.56 -23.12 -1.70
CA LYS A 62 7.37 -23.30 -0.50
C LYS A 62 7.34 -21.96 0.25
N SER A 63 6.14 -21.54 0.67
CA SER A 63 6.02 -20.54 1.72
C SER A 63 6.51 -21.19 3.00
N HIS A 64 7.72 -20.84 3.42
CA HIS A 64 8.12 -21.13 4.78
C HIS A 64 7.35 -20.14 5.67
N ASP A 65 6.14 -20.52 6.09
CA ASP A 65 5.38 -19.85 7.18
C ASP A 65 6.05 -20.04 8.56
N LYS A 66 7.34 -20.35 8.55
CA LYS A 66 8.17 -20.50 9.72
C LYS A 66 8.73 -19.14 10.09
N ILE A 67 8.49 -18.73 11.32
CA ILE A 67 9.15 -17.56 11.92
C ILE A 67 10.65 -17.83 11.92
N ARG A 68 11.42 -16.94 11.28
CA ARG A 68 12.88 -16.96 11.27
C ARG A 68 13.42 -15.78 12.07
N SER A 69 14.65 -15.92 12.57
CA SER A 69 15.38 -14.85 13.23
C SER A 69 16.65 -14.53 12.45
N GLY A 70 17.12 -13.29 12.55
CA GLY A 70 18.34 -12.86 11.88
C GLY A 70 18.76 -11.46 12.30
N LYS A 71 19.90 -11.03 11.75
CA LYS A 71 20.45 -9.69 11.96
C LYS A 71 20.29 -8.84 10.72
N VAL A 72 19.94 -7.57 10.91
CA VAL A 72 19.88 -6.60 9.82
C VAL A 72 21.29 -6.35 9.30
N LYS A 73 21.55 -6.67 8.04
CA LYS A 73 22.85 -6.45 7.39
C LYS A 73 23.04 -4.96 7.09
N PHE A 74 22.03 -4.33 6.49
CA PHE A 74 21.94 -2.89 6.31
C PHE A 74 20.50 -2.48 5.93
N PHE A 75 20.18 -1.20 6.12
CA PHE A 75 18.88 -0.66 5.73
C PHE A 75 18.96 0.84 5.42
N LYS A 76 18.43 1.25 4.26
CA LYS A 76 18.27 2.67 3.88
C LYS A 76 16.82 2.94 3.42
N ILE A 77 16.52 2.72 2.13
CA ILE A 77 15.15 2.72 1.57
C ILE A 77 14.67 1.27 1.35
N TRP A 78 15.63 0.36 1.27
CA TRP A 78 15.51 -1.09 1.21
C TRP A 78 16.71 -1.65 1.99
N GLY A 79 16.72 -2.95 2.22
CA GLY A 79 17.80 -3.56 2.98
C GLY A 79 17.80 -5.08 2.88
N TYR A 80 18.67 -5.69 3.68
CA TYR A 80 18.79 -7.14 3.78
C TYR A 80 18.92 -7.59 5.23
N ILE A 81 18.38 -8.77 5.52
CA ILE A 81 18.57 -9.50 6.78
C ILE A 81 19.45 -10.70 6.47
N THR A 82 20.45 -10.94 7.30
CA THR A 82 21.19 -12.19 7.30
C THR A 82 20.54 -13.12 8.33
N PRO A 83 19.90 -14.21 7.88
CA PRO A 83 19.25 -15.17 8.78
C PRO A 83 20.25 -15.89 9.68
N HIS A 84 19.85 -16.23 10.90
CA HIS A 84 20.69 -17.02 11.82
C HIS A 84 20.80 -18.48 11.42
N ASP A 85 19.87 -18.99 10.59
CA ASP A 85 19.90 -20.35 10.09
C ASP A 85 20.89 -20.57 8.94
N GLY A 86 21.69 -19.55 8.60
CA GLY A 86 22.69 -19.62 7.52
C GLY A 86 22.07 -19.66 6.12
N GLY A 87 20.77 -19.40 5.98
CA GLY A 87 20.10 -19.28 4.70
C GLY A 87 20.55 -18.04 3.91
N ARG A 88 20.00 -17.89 2.69
CA ARG A 88 20.28 -16.72 1.85
C ARG A 88 19.82 -15.43 2.51
N ASP A 89 20.51 -14.34 2.21
CA ASP A 89 20.11 -13.00 2.63
C ASP A 89 18.68 -12.68 2.15
N VAL A 90 17.88 -12.12 3.04
CA VAL A 90 16.45 -11.86 2.83
C VAL A 90 16.24 -10.39 2.57
N PHE A 91 15.64 -10.06 1.42
CA PHE A 91 15.39 -8.69 1.00
C PHE A 91 14.27 -8.03 1.81
N ILE A 92 14.46 -6.77 2.17
CA ILE A 92 13.51 -5.95 2.94
C ILE A 92 13.01 -4.78 2.09
N ASN A 93 11.69 -4.65 1.98
CA ASN A 93 11.04 -3.47 1.44
C ASN A 93 10.61 -2.51 2.57
N LYS A 94 10.88 -1.20 2.49
CA LYS A 94 10.44 -0.23 3.51
C LYS A 94 8.94 -0.29 3.83
N ASN A 95 8.09 -0.66 2.87
CA ASN A 95 6.65 -0.73 3.07
C ASN A 95 6.23 -1.75 4.14
N ILE A 96 7.02 -2.80 4.38
CA ILE A 96 6.68 -3.81 5.39
C ILE A 96 6.93 -3.31 6.83
N LEU A 97 7.83 -2.34 7.01
CA LEU A 97 8.10 -1.73 8.33
C LEU A 97 6.93 -0.87 8.81
N ARG A 98 6.31 -0.12 7.89
CA ARG A 98 5.18 0.76 8.21
C ARG A 98 3.98 0.00 8.78
N LYS A 99 3.76 -1.25 8.34
CA LYS A 99 2.68 -2.12 8.86
C LYS A 99 2.79 -2.38 10.36
N ARG A 100 4.02 -2.36 10.90
CA ARG A 100 4.30 -2.56 12.32
C ARG A 100 4.64 -1.27 13.05
N GLY A 101 4.48 -0.12 12.40
CA GLY A 101 4.78 1.18 12.99
C GLY A 101 6.28 1.46 13.15
N TYR A 102 7.15 0.86 12.34
CA TYR A 102 8.58 1.16 12.37
C TYR A 102 8.96 2.17 11.28
N LYS A 103 9.77 3.17 11.64
CA LYS A 103 10.33 4.20 10.74
C LYS A 103 11.54 3.66 9.96
N HIS A 104 12.43 2.91 10.63
CA HIS A 104 13.67 2.38 10.06
C HIS A 104 14.22 1.20 10.87
N LEU A 105 15.15 0.45 10.28
CA LEU A 105 15.95 -0.59 10.95
C LEU A 105 17.38 -0.09 11.21
N VAL A 106 18.00 -0.58 12.27
CA VAL A 106 19.40 -0.31 12.61
C VAL A 106 20.28 -1.47 12.15
N MET A 107 21.51 -1.18 11.74
CA MET A 107 22.48 -2.21 11.37
C MET A 107 22.78 -3.15 12.56
N HIS A 108 22.97 -4.43 12.28
CA HIS A 108 23.19 -5.50 13.27
C HIS A 108 22.04 -5.73 14.26
N GLN A 109 20.90 -5.08 14.06
CA GLN A 109 19.74 -5.24 14.94
C GLN A 109 19.12 -6.62 14.78
N GLU A 110 18.74 -7.22 15.91
CA GLU A 110 18.04 -8.51 15.94
C GLU A 110 16.57 -8.35 15.55
N VAL A 111 16.13 -9.21 14.64
CA VAL A 111 14.77 -9.18 14.10
C VAL A 111 14.21 -10.60 13.94
N LYS A 112 12.89 -10.71 14.14
CA LYS A 112 12.11 -11.88 13.73
C LYS A 112 11.32 -11.53 12.47
N PHE A 113 11.27 -12.44 11.52
CA PHE A 113 10.63 -12.16 10.24
C PHE A 113 10.05 -13.41 9.60
N PHE A 114 9.10 -13.18 8.71
CA PHE A 114 8.63 -14.17 7.75
C PHE A 114 9.21 -13.85 6.38
N SER A 115 9.53 -14.87 5.59
CA SER A 115 10.03 -14.69 4.23
C SER A 115 9.30 -15.59 3.24
N LYS A 116 9.21 -15.13 2.00
CA LYS A 116 8.77 -15.95 0.87
C LYS A 116 9.80 -15.98 -0.23
N VAL A 117 9.92 -17.12 -0.90
CA VAL A 117 10.84 -17.30 -2.03
C VAL A 117 10.20 -16.72 -3.30
N THR A 118 10.75 -15.62 -3.82
CA THR A 118 10.34 -15.06 -5.11
C THR A 118 11.33 -15.47 -6.22
N PRO A 119 10.99 -15.31 -7.50
CA PRO A 119 11.95 -15.48 -8.60
C PRO A 119 13.21 -14.60 -8.48
N LYS A 120 13.13 -13.49 -7.73
CA LYS A 120 14.26 -12.57 -7.48
C LYS A 120 15.07 -12.91 -6.22
N GLY A 121 14.68 -13.95 -5.48
CA GLY A 121 15.26 -14.29 -4.18
C GLY A 121 14.25 -14.25 -3.03
N GLU A 122 14.74 -14.45 -1.81
CA GLU A 122 13.89 -14.44 -0.61
C GLU A 122 13.55 -13.01 -0.19
N VAL A 123 12.26 -12.76 0.02
CA VAL A 123 11.74 -11.44 0.38
C VAL A 123 10.98 -11.54 1.70
N ALA A 124 11.27 -10.63 2.62
CA ALA A 124 10.56 -10.52 3.88
C ALA A 124 9.12 -10.05 3.64
N THR A 125 8.15 -10.76 4.22
CA THR A 125 6.72 -10.41 4.17
C THR A 125 6.29 -9.62 5.40
N GLU A 126 6.92 -9.90 6.54
CA GLU A 126 6.67 -9.26 7.82
C GLU A 126 7.93 -9.27 8.69
N ILE A 127 8.13 -8.22 9.50
CA ILE A 127 9.29 -8.02 10.37
C ILE A 127 8.84 -7.51 11.73
N GLN A 128 9.45 -8.06 12.79
CA GLN A 128 9.35 -7.61 14.16
C GLN A 128 10.75 -7.35 14.70
N ILE A 129 10.97 -6.16 15.25
CA ILE A 129 12.24 -5.80 15.88
C ILE A 129 12.27 -6.38 17.30
N MET A 130 13.35 -7.08 17.66
CA MET A 130 13.57 -7.47 19.05
C MET A 130 14.09 -6.25 19.81
N ASN A 131 13.26 -5.71 20.72
CA ASN A 131 13.54 -4.51 21.50
C ASN A 131 13.70 -3.23 20.64
N PRO A 132 12.60 -2.72 20.04
CA PRO A 132 12.66 -1.49 19.25
C PRO A 132 12.98 -0.29 20.14
N ASN A 133 13.88 0.58 19.68
CA ASN A 133 14.07 1.89 20.29
C ASN A 133 12.83 2.77 20.01
N PRO A 134 12.30 3.52 21.00
CA PRO A 134 11.18 4.45 20.77
C PRO A 134 11.39 5.40 19.58
N LEU A 135 12.62 5.79 19.25
CA LEU A 135 12.94 6.63 18.08
C LEU A 135 12.76 5.91 16.74
N GLN A 136 12.75 4.58 16.73
CA GLN A 136 12.47 3.77 15.55
C GLN A 136 10.97 3.56 15.33
N MET A 137 10.13 3.91 16.30
CA MET A 137 8.68 3.76 16.19
C MET A 137 8.03 5.00 15.59
N ASP A 138 6.94 4.79 14.87
CA ASP A 138 6.10 5.86 14.37
C ASP A 138 5.37 6.55 15.52
N ASP A 139 5.18 7.87 15.42
CA ASP A 139 4.73 8.70 16.53
C ASP A 139 3.34 8.28 17.04
N GLY A 140 2.46 7.84 16.14
CA GLY A 140 1.14 7.30 16.48
C GLY A 140 1.14 5.87 17.04
N THR A 141 2.25 5.16 16.98
CA THR A 141 2.38 3.75 17.45
C THR A 141 3.21 3.62 18.72
N ARG A 142 3.90 4.70 19.13
CA ARG A 142 4.68 4.73 20.36
C ARG A 142 3.77 4.54 21.57
N ARG A 143 4.07 3.53 22.38
CA ARG A 143 3.43 3.35 23.69
C ARG A 143 4.07 4.31 24.69
N ILE A 144 3.27 5.22 25.22
CA ILE A 144 3.63 6.17 26.27
C ILE A 144 2.79 5.92 27.52
N LYS A 145 3.31 6.31 28.68
CA LYS A 145 2.55 6.25 29.93
C LYS A 145 1.69 7.50 30.04
N CYS A 146 0.38 7.32 30.15
CA CYS A 146 -0.53 8.43 30.41
C CYS A 146 -0.48 8.82 31.89
N PHE A 147 -0.31 10.11 32.20
CA PHE A 147 -0.27 10.60 33.59
C PHE A 147 -1.63 10.62 34.28
N LYS A 148 -2.73 10.62 33.52
CA LYS A 148 -4.10 10.65 34.06
C LYS A 148 -4.58 9.26 34.48
N CYS A 149 -4.63 8.30 33.55
CA CYS A 149 -5.10 6.94 33.82
C CYS A 149 -3.99 5.95 34.23
N LYS A 150 -2.73 6.39 34.24
CA LYS A 150 -1.53 5.59 34.55
C LYS A 150 -1.28 4.36 33.66
N SER A 151 -2.12 4.14 32.65
CA SER A 151 -1.98 3.03 31.70
C SER A 151 -1.01 3.38 30.56
N TYR A 152 -0.39 2.34 29.98
CA TYR A 152 0.44 2.47 28.78
C TYR A 152 -0.44 2.34 27.54
N GLY A 153 -0.36 3.31 26.64
CA GLY A 153 -1.13 3.33 25.41
C GLY A 153 -0.56 4.31 24.40
N THR A 154 -1.31 4.62 23.36
CA THR A 154 -0.92 5.60 22.31
C THR A 154 -1.50 7.00 22.56
N HIS A 155 -2.08 7.26 23.74
CA HIS A 155 -2.73 8.53 24.07
C HIS A 155 -1.97 9.29 25.17
N VAL A 156 -2.08 10.61 25.13
CA VAL A 156 -1.57 11.52 26.18
C VAL A 156 -2.66 11.84 27.19
N ALA A 157 -2.30 12.42 28.34
CA ALA A 157 -3.26 12.81 29.39
C ALA A 157 -4.37 13.75 28.88
N ALA A 158 -4.05 14.63 27.92
CA ALA A 158 -5.03 15.52 27.29
C ALA A 158 -6.09 14.79 26.45
N ASN A 159 -5.74 13.64 25.85
CA ASN A 159 -6.63 12.84 25.00
C ASN A 159 -7.06 11.55 25.71
N CYS A 160 -7.12 11.57 27.05
CA CYS A 160 -7.44 10.39 27.84
C CYS A 160 -8.97 10.22 27.92
N PRO A 161 -9.52 9.05 27.54
CA PRO A 161 -10.97 8.82 27.50
C PRO A 161 -11.62 8.62 28.87
N SER A 162 -10.80 8.52 29.93
CA SER A 162 -11.22 8.38 31.33
C SER A 162 -11.34 9.72 32.05
#